data_AF-A0A7S2GEV4-F1
#
_entry.id   AF-A0A7S2GEV4-F1
#
_cell.length_a   1.000
_cell.length_b   1.000
_cell.length_c   1.000
_cell.angle_alpha   90.00
_cell.angle_beta   90.00
_cell.angle_gamma   90.00
#
_symmetry.space_group_name_H-M   'P 1'
#
loop_
_entity.id
_entity.type
_entity.pdbx_description
1 polymer ?
#
loop_
_entity_poly.entity_id
_entity_poly.type
_entity_poly.pdbx_seq_one_letter_code
_entity_poly.pdbx_strand_id
1 'polypeptide(L)'
;MFLEPLHDASAVASAPGKLILFGEHACVYGHTAVAAAISDLRIIVQASLHYDSPTLYAVLHDLPSATGSGDPVAARVHFHALAAALSTCEAISPLMEPAPPTVAQIECLSSLLPGMPEVDRSALLPLLFLCAALLPQLVTSGATFGVHVHVRSADLPL
;
A
#
# COMPACT_ATOMS: atom_id res chain seq x y z
N MET A 1 3.02 -21.58 34.19
CA MET A 1 3.56 -21.72 32.83
C MET A 1 3.17 -20.45 32.10
N PHE A 2 4.06 -19.46 32.12
CA PHE A 2 3.83 -18.16 31.48
C PHE A 2 4.05 -18.36 29.98
N LEU A 3 3.01 -18.15 29.18
CA LEU A 3 3.15 -18.07 27.73
C LEU A 3 3.93 -16.79 27.44
N GLU A 4 5.15 -16.93 26.92
CA GLU A 4 5.82 -15.79 26.32
C GLU A 4 4.96 -15.27 25.16
N PRO A 5 4.78 -13.95 25.01
CA PRO A 5 4.00 -13.41 23.92
C PRO A 5 4.67 -13.82 22.60
N LEU A 6 3.87 -14.41 21.69
CA LEU A 6 4.27 -14.57 20.29
C LEU A 6 4.79 -13.22 19.81
N HIS A 7 6.08 -13.15 19.47
CA HIS A 7 6.64 -11.96 18.84
C HIS A 7 5.74 -11.57 17.67
N ASP A 8 5.27 -10.32 17.65
CA ASP A 8 4.55 -9.76 16.51
C ASP A 8 5.41 -9.98 15.27
N ALA A 9 4.98 -10.90 14.40
CA ALA A 9 5.68 -11.14 13.15
C ALA A 9 5.65 -9.84 12.36
N SER A 10 6.84 -9.29 12.12
CA SER A 10 7.02 -8.03 11.43
C SER A 10 8.07 -8.15 10.34
N ALA A 11 7.88 -7.41 9.27
CA ALA A 11 8.77 -7.31 8.15
C ALA A 11 9.02 -5.85 7.83
N VAL A 12 10.29 -5.52 7.56
CA VAL A 12 10.68 -4.19 7.10
C VAL A 12 11.32 -4.35 5.73
N ALA A 13 10.80 -3.60 4.76
CA ALA A 13 11.34 -3.51 3.42
C ALA A 13 11.71 -2.05 3.13
N SER A 14 12.70 -1.86 2.25
CA SER A 14 13.00 -0.53 1.73
C SER A 14 13.40 -0.55 0.26
N ALA A 15 13.01 0.49 -0.47
CA ALA A 15 13.32 0.66 -1.88
C ALA A 15 13.96 2.05 -2.11
N PRO A 16 15.04 2.15 -2.91
CA PRO A 16 15.64 3.43 -3.24
C PRO A 16 14.81 4.18 -4.29
N GLY A 17 14.89 5.51 -4.25
CA GLY A 17 14.50 6.36 -5.37
C GLY A 17 15.40 6.14 -6.59
N LYS A 18 15.01 6.73 -7.72
CA LYS A 18 15.81 6.70 -8.95
C LYS A 18 16.07 8.11 -9.47
N LEU A 19 17.18 8.26 -10.18
CA LEU A 19 17.51 9.42 -10.99
C LEU A 19 17.88 8.96 -12.41
N ILE A 20 17.45 9.68 -13.43
CA ILE A 20 17.96 9.49 -14.80
C ILE A 20 19.22 10.35 -14.92
N LEU A 21 20.37 9.73 -15.20
CA LEU A 21 21.66 10.41 -15.36
C LEU A 21 21.85 10.95 -16.78
N PHE A 22 21.36 10.20 -17.78
CA PHE A 22 21.47 10.55 -19.18
C PHE A 22 20.27 10.04 -19.96
N GLY A 23 19.82 10.82 -20.93
CA GLY A 23 18.87 10.38 -21.95
C GLY A 23 17.41 10.56 -21.57
N GLU A 24 17.09 11.52 -20.71
CA GLU A 24 15.76 11.86 -20.21
C GLU A 24 14.74 12.04 -21.34
N HIS A 25 15.13 12.76 -22.40
CA HIS A 25 14.30 12.96 -23.58
C HIS A 25 14.64 11.98 -24.71
N ALA A 26 15.84 11.40 -24.71
CA ALA A 26 16.29 10.50 -25.77
C ALA A 26 15.56 9.15 -25.72
N CYS A 27 15.22 8.67 -24.52
CA CYS A 27 14.52 7.39 -24.35
C CYS A 27 13.12 7.38 -24.97
N VAL A 28 12.46 8.53 -25.05
CA VAL A 28 11.15 8.69 -25.69
C VAL A 28 11.21 8.36 -27.19
N TYR A 29 12.37 8.53 -27.81
CA TYR A 29 12.62 8.23 -29.22
C TYR A 29 13.36 6.90 -29.44
N GLY A 30 13.39 6.02 -28.43
CA GLY A 30 13.99 4.69 -28.52
C GLY A 30 15.50 4.63 -28.30
N HIS A 31 16.13 5.71 -27.83
CA HIS A 31 17.55 5.68 -27.45
C HIS A 31 17.75 5.16 -26.02
N THR A 32 18.94 4.64 -25.72
CA THR A 32 19.28 4.17 -24.37
C THR A 32 19.34 5.35 -23.38
N ALA A 33 18.75 5.17 -22.21
CA ALA A 33 18.93 6.06 -21.06
C ALA A 33 19.65 5.30 -19.94
N VAL A 34 20.38 6.04 -19.11
CA VAL A 34 21.04 5.51 -17.92
C VAL A 34 20.33 6.08 -16.70
N ALA A 35 19.83 5.20 -15.83
CA ALA A 35 19.27 5.57 -14.55
C ALA A 35 20.07 4.94 -13.41
N ALA A 36 20.16 5.63 -12.28
CA ALA A 36 20.82 5.17 -11.08
C ALA A 36 19.86 5.19 -9.89
N ALA A 37 20.07 4.26 -8.96
CA ALA A 37 19.39 4.27 -7.67
C ALA A 37 20.02 5.34 -6.76
N ILE A 38 19.19 6.06 -6.01
CA ILE A 38 19.64 7.03 -5.01
C ILE A 38 19.63 6.31 -3.65
N SER A 39 20.82 6.01 -3.13
CA SER A 39 20.99 5.18 -1.93
C SER A 39 20.28 5.74 -0.70
N ASP A 40 20.33 7.06 -0.52
CA ASP A 40 19.87 7.73 0.70
C ASP A 40 18.40 8.17 0.64
N LEU A 41 17.78 8.19 -0.54
CA LEU A 41 16.36 8.53 -0.71
C LEU A 41 15.53 7.26 -0.75
N ARG A 42 15.28 6.66 0.40
CA ARG A 42 14.56 5.38 0.50
C ARG A 42 13.14 5.57 0.99
N ILE A 43 12.23 4.79 0.42
CA ILE A 43 10.93 4.51 1.04
C ILE A 43 11.09 3.26 1.90
N ILE A 44 10.59 3.33 3.13
CA ILE A 44 10.59 2.27 4.12
C ILE A 44 9.13 1.86 4.36
N VAL A 45 8.87 0.57 4.24
CA VAL A 45 7.59 -0.05 4.58
C VAL A 45 7.81 -1.01 5.72
N GLN A 46 7.08 -0.81 6.81
CA GLN A 46 7.03 -1.74 7.93
C GLN A 46 5.64 -2.35 7.97
N ALA A 47 5.58 -3.68 7.88
CA ALA A 47 4.34 -4.44 8.04
C ALA A 47 4.44 -5.30 9.31
N SER A 48 3.40 -5.32 10.14
CA SER A 48 3.30 -6.19 11.31
C SER A 48 1.94 -6.86 11.38
N LEU A 49 1.92 -8.09 11.88
CA LEU A 49 0.65 -8.75 12.23
C LEU A 49 0.05 -8.11 13.48
N HIS A 50 -1.27 -8.15 13.59
CA HIS A 50 -2.00 -7.68 14.77
C HIS A 50 -3.18 -8.60 15.04
N TYR A 51 -3.24 -9.25 16.19
CA TYR A 51 -4.23 -10.33 16.43
C TYR A 51 -5.60 -9.83 16.95
N ASP A 52 -5.75 -8.52 17.16
CA ASP A 52 -6.96 -7.95 17.77
C ASP A 52 -8.13 -7.83 16.78
N SER A 53 -7.84 -7.63 15.49
CA SER A 53 -8.87 -7.36 14.48
C SER A 53 -8.40 -7.72 13.08
N PRO A 54 -9.23 -8.40 12.26
CA PRO A 54 -8.88 -8.78 10.89
C PRO A 54 -9.03 -7.62 9.91
N THR A 55 -8.18 -6.62 10.12
CA THR A 55 -8.15 -5.36 9.37
C THR A 55 -6.78 -5.12 8.77
N LEU A 56 -6.78 -4.55 7.58
CA LEU A 56 -5.65 -3.78 7.09
C LEU A 56 -5.71 -2.39 7.72
N TYR A 57 -4.69 -2.00 8.46
CA TYR A 57 -4.49 -0.63 8.91
C TYR A 57 -3.26 -0.07 8.20
N ALA A 58 -3.44 1.02 7.45
CA ALA A 58 -2.38 1.65 6.69
C ALA A 58 -2.17 3.09 7.14
N VAL A 59 -0.90 3.50 7.27
CA VAL A 59 -0.50 4.87 7.62
C VAL A 59 0.61 5.32 6.69
N LEU A 60 0.41 6.46 6.03
CA LEU A 60 1.37 7.11 5.13
C LEU A 60 1.91 8.36 5.87
N HIS A 61 2.98 8.18 6.63
CA HIS A 61 3.44 9.16 7.63
C HIS A 61 3.81 10.52 7.06
N ASP A 62 4.33 10.55 5.83
CA ASP A 62 4.80 11.78 5.20
C ASP A 62 3.76 12.41 4.26
N LEU A 63 2.55 11.86 4.21
CA LEU A 63 1.46 12.46 3.46
C LEU A 63 0.51 13.14 4.45
N PRO A 64 0.50 14.49 4.52
CA PRO A 64 -0.45 15.20 5.37
C PRO A 64 -1.87 15.00 4.81
N SER A 65 -2.79 14.63 5.68
CA SER A 65 -4.20 14.49 5.30
C SER A 65 -4.79 15.83 4.88
N ALA A 66 -5.58 15.81 3.79
CA ALA A 66 -6.32 16.97 3.32
C ALA A 66 -7.47 17.40 4.25
N THR A 67 -7.70 16.70 5.37
CA THR A 67 -8.66 17.09 6.41
C THR A 67 -8.22 18.31 7.21
N GLY A 68 -6.95 18.73 7.08
CA GLY A 68 -6.42 19.96 7.70
C GLY A 68 -6.05 19.84 9.18
N SER A 69 -6.08 18.62 9.76
CA SER A 69 -5.68 18.38 11.15
C SER A 69 -4.17 18.27 11.36
N GLY A 70 -3.39 18.15 10.28
CA GLY A 70 -1.96 17.85 10.35
C GLY A 70 -1.65 16.37 10.60
N ASP A 71 -2.68 15.53 10.71
CA ASP A 71 -2.51 14.08 10.83
C ASP A 71 -2.07 13.46 9.50
N PRO A 72 -1.33 12.33 9.53
CA PRO A 72 -0.98 11.61 8.31
C PRO A 72 -2.21 10.96 7.67
N VAL A 73 -2.14 10.70 6.36
CA VAL A 73 -3.14 9.89 5.66
C VAL A 73 -3.13 8.48 6.25
N ALA A 74 -4.27 8.05 6.79
CA ALA A 74 -4.43 6.73 7.38
C ALA A 74 -5.82 6.16 7.11
N ALA A 75 -5.90 4.83 6.99
CA ALA A 75 -7.16 4.12 6.87
C ALA A 75 -7.13 2.76 7.54
N ARG A 76 -8.28 2.33 8.03
CA ARG A 76 -8.52 0.96 8.50
C ARG A 76 -9.63 0.35 7.66
N VAL A 77 -9.35 -0.78 7.02
CA VAL A 77 -10.31 -1.51 6.19
C VAL A 77 -10.36 -2.96 6.66
N HIS A 78 -11.57 -3.47 6.89
CA HIS A 78 -11.75 -4.87 7.24
C HIS A 78 -11.53 -5.78 6.04
N PHE A 79 -10.86 -6.91 6.24
CA PHE A 79 -10.61 -7.86 5.14
C PHE A 79 -11.90 -8.41 4.53
N HIS A 80 -12.96 -8.62 5.32
CA HIS A 80 -14.25 -9.05 4.79
C HIS A 80 -14.90 -7.99 3.87
N ALA A 81 -14.76 -6.71 4.19
CA ALA A 81 -15.30 -5.61 3.37
C ALA A 81 -14.51 -5.49 2.07
N LEU A 82 -13.17 -5.62 2.15
CA LEU A 82 -12.30 -5.69 0.98
C LEU A 82 -12.66 -6.87 0.08
N ALA A 83 -12.88 -8.06 0.65
CA ALA A 83 -13.30 -9.25 -0.07
C ALA A 83 -14.66 -9.08 -0.74
N ALA A 84 -15.63 -8.50 -0.02
CA ALA A 84 -16.96 -8.22 -0.54
C ALA A 84 -16.90 -7.25 -1.72
N ALA A 85 -16.17 -6.14 -1.60
CA ALA A 85 -16.00 -5.17 -2.68
C ALA A 85 -15.35 -5.80 -3.92
N LEU A 86 -14.31 -6.62 -3.73
CA LEU A 86 -13.63 -7.29 -4.84
C LEU A 86 -14.44 -8.44 -5.46
N SER A 87 -15.37 -9.03 -4.71
CA SER A 87 -16.31 -10.03 -5.26
C SER A 87 -17.34 -9.41 -6.20
N THR A 88 -17.58 -8.10 -6.09
CA THR A 88 -18.51 -7.37 -6.97
C THR A 88 -17.85 -6.83 -8.25
N CYS A 89 -16.52 -6.87 -8.34
CA CYS A 89 -15.78 -6.54 -9.55
C CYS A 89 -14.94 -7.73 -10.04
N GLU A 90 -14.25 -7.53 -11.15
CA GLU A 90 -13.41 -8.57 -11.74
C GLU A 90 -12.28 -8.98 -10.78
N ALA A 91 -12.08 -10.28 -10.62
CA ALA A 91 -11.12 -10.83 -9.68
C ALA A 91 -9.72 -10.28 -9.94
N ILE A 92 -9.03 -9.85 -8.88
CA ILE A 92 -7.63 -9.46 -8.97
C ILE A 92 -6.81 -10.72 -9.21
N SER A 93 -6.18 -10.79 -10.38
CA SER A 93 -5.28 -11.89 -10.70
C SER A 93 -4.05 -11.85 -9.76
N PRO A 94 -3.60 -13.00 -9.23
CA PRO A 94 -2.41 -13.03 -8.41
C PRO A 94 -1.19 -12.53 -9.19
N LEU A 95 -0.30 -11.82 -8.49
CA LEU A 95 0.78 -10.97 -9.02
C LEU A 95 1.88 -11.66 -9.83
N MET A 96 1.74 -12.92 -10.22
CA MET A 96 2.72 -13.59 -11.07
C MET A 96 2.90 -12.85 -12.41
N GLU A 97 1.87 -12.09 -12.83
CA GLU A 97 1.95 -11.02 -13.83
C GLU A 97 1.24 -9.76 -13.29
N PRO A 98 1.96 -8.67 -12.96
CA PRO A 98 1.34 -7.44 -12.48
C PRO A 98 0.54 -6.76 -13.59
N ALA A 99 -0.77 -6.97 -13.60
CA ALA A 99 -1.70 -6.13 -14.35
C ALA A 99 -2.03 -4.86 -13.55
N PRO A 100 -2.12 -3.68 -14.20
CA PRO A 100 -2.65 -2.49 -13.54
C PRO A 100 -4.11 -2.72 -13.11
N PRO A 101 -4.58 -2.06 -12.03
CA PRO A 101 -5.96 -2.16 -11.61
C PRO A 101 -6.91 -1.64 -12.70
N THR A 102 -8.04 -2.31 -12.89
CA THR A 102 -9.10 -1.85 -13.78
C THR A 102 -9.89 -0.69 -13.17
N VAL A 103 -10.63 0.06 -13.98
CA VAL A 103 -11.49 1.16 -13.49
C VAL A 103 -12.51 0.65 -12.47
N ALA A 104 -13.14 -0.50 -12.74
CA ALA A 104 -14.08 -1.13 -11.82
C ALA A 104 -13.45 -1.50 -10.47
N GLN A 105 -12.21 -2.01 -10.47
CA GLN A 105 -11.47 -2.29 -9.24
C GLN A 105 -11.16 -1.01 -8.46
N ILE A 106 -10.75 0.05 -9.15
CA ILE A 106 -10.50 1.37 -8.54
C ILE A 106 -11.76 1.90 -7.87
N GLU A 107 -12.92 1.82 -8.52
CA GLU A 107 -14.21 2.27 -7.97
C GLU A 107 -14.62 1.44 -6.74
N CYS A 108 -14.53 0.11 -6.81
CA CYS A 108 -14.83 -0.78 -5.69
C CYS A 108 -13.93 -0.50 -4.48
N LEU A 109 -12.62 -0.37 -4.69
CA LEU A 109 -11.68 -0.05 -3.62
C LEU A 109 -11.92 1.35 -3.05
N SER A 110 -12.28 2.31 -3.89
CA SER A 110 -12.60 3.68 -3.47
C SER A 110 -13.82 3.72 -2.55
N SER A 111 -14.81 2.85 -2.80
CA SER A 111 -16.03 2.77 -1.99
C SER A 111 -15.78 2.34 -0.53
N LEU A 112 -14.64 1.68 -0.26
CA LEU A 112 -14.24 1.23 1.09
C LEU A 112 -13.74 2.37 1.98
N LEU A 113 -13.54 3.57 1.43
CA LEU A 113 -13.00 4.74 2.13
C LEU A 113 -14.00 5.91 2.11
N PRO A 114 -15.22 5.73 2.66
CA PRO A 114 -16.25 6.75 2.62
C PRO A 114 -15.87 7.97 3.46
N GLY A 115 -16.24 9.16 3.01
CA GLY A 115 -16.02 10.42 3.74
C GLY A 115 -14.57 10.93 3.76
N MET A 116 -13.63 10.18 3.19
CA MET A 116 -12.24 10.60 3.05
C MET A 116 -12.06 11.56 1.87
N PRO A 117 -11.21 12.61 2.00
CA PRO A 117 -10.84 13.47 0.86
C PRO A 117 -10.32 12.67 -0.34
N GLU A 118 -10.55 13.17 -1.55
CA GLU A 118 -10.18 12.47 -2.79
C GLU A 118 -8.67 12.20 -2.90
N VAL A 119 -7.84 13.15 -2.47
CA VAL A 119 -6.38 13.05 -2.47
C VAL A 119 -5.91 11.93 -1.53
N ASP A 120 -6.40 11.92 -0.28
CA ASP A 120 -6.10 10.91 0.74
C ASP A 120 -6.52 9.51 0.27
N ARG A 121 -7.73 9.42 -0.32
CA ARG A 121 -8.26 8.18 -0.89
C ARG A 121 -7.36 7.66 -2.00
N SER A 122 -6.96 8.53 -2.92
CA SER A 122 -6.09 8.20 -4.05
C SER A 122 -4.72 7.69 -3.58
N ALA A 123 -4.19 8.23 -2.49
CA ALA A 123 -2.93 7.79 -1.91
C ALA A 123 -3.00 6.36 -1.31
N LEU A 124 -4.17 5.94 -0.82
CA LEU A 124 -4.36 4.64 -0.17
C LEU A 124 -4.78 3.52 -1.14
N LEU A 125 -5.38 3.85 -2.28
CA LEU A 125 -5.83 2.88 -3.27
C LEU A 125 -4.77 1.87 -3.71
N PRO A 126 -3.51 2.27 -4.03
CA PRO A 126 -2.47 1.32 -4.41
C PRO A 126 -2.21 0.28 -3.32
N LEU A 127 -2.27 0.67 -2.05
CA LEU A 127 -2.00 -0.20 -0.92
C LEU A 127 -3.15 -1.22 -0.73
N LEU A 128 -4.40 -0.78 -0.87
CA LEU A 128 -5.56 -1.69 -0.85
C LEU A 128 -5.48 -2.72 -1.98
N PHE A 129 -5.16 -2.26 -3.20
CA PHE A 129 -4.99 -3.14 -4.36
C PHE A 129 -3.85 -4.14 -4.15
N LEU A 130 -2.66 -3.67 -3.75
CA LEU A 130 -1.51 -4.53 -3.51
C LEU A 130 -1.75 -5.52 -2.37
N CYS A 131 -2.47 -5.14 -1.31
CA CYS A 131 -2.83 -6.07 -0.25
C CYS A 131 -3.68 -7.22 -0.79
N ALA A 132 -4.68 -6.93 -1.62
CA ALA A 132 -5.51 -7.96 -2.22
C ALA A 132 -4.75 -8.82 -3.24
N ALA A 133 -3.84 -8.22 -4.00
CA ALA A 133 -3.07 -8.90 -5.04
C ALA A 133 -1.92 -9.77 -4.49
N LEU A 134 -1.23 -9.30 -3.44
CA LEU A 134 -0.08 -9.99 -2.82
C LEU A 134 -0.51 -10.99 -1.74
N LEU A 135 -1.60 -10.70 -1.04
CA LEU A 135 -2.04 -11.46 0.13
C LEU A 135 -3.50 -11.91 -0.01
N PRO A 136 -3.88 -12.58 -1.13
CA PRO A 136 -5.26 -12.98 -1.37
C PRO A 136 -5.83 -13.86 -0.27
N GLN A 137 -5.00 -14.64 0.42
CA GLN A 137 -5.38 -15.47 1.57
C GLN A 137 -5.93 -14.65 2.75
N LEU A 138 -5.43 -13.43 2.97
CA LEU A 138 -5.93 -12.58 4.06
C LEU A 138 -7.33 -12.05 3.77
N VAL A 139 -7.60 -11.81 2.49
CA VAL A 139 -8.86 -11.28 1.98
C VAL A 139 -9.90 -12.38 1.84
N THR A 140 -9.55 -13.50 1.22
CA THR A 140 -10.50 -14.54 0.81
C THR A 140 -10.76 -15.62 1.86
N SER A 141 -9.78 -15.92 2.74
CA SER A 141 -9.86 -17.07 3.64
C SER A 141 -10.32 -16.72 5.07
N GLY A 142 -10.84 -15.50 5.27
CA GLY A 142 -11.36 -15.07 6.57
C GLY A 142 -10.26 -15.02 7.64
N ALA A 143 -9.23 -14.19 7.42
CA ALA A 143 -8.15 -14.03 8.38
C ALA A 143 -8.69 -13.70 9.79
N THR A 144 -8.06 -14.26 10.81
CA THR A 144 -8.35 -13.98 12.23
C THR A 144 -7.46 -12.88 12.80
N PHE A 145 -6.46 -12.45 12.04
CA PHE A 145 -5.51 -11.41 12.39
C PHE A 145 -5.52 -10.31 11.33
N GLY A 146 -5.12 -9.11 11.73
CA GLY A 146 -4.92 -7.93 10.91
C GLY A 146 -3.47 -7.73 10.51
N VAL A 147 -3.27 -6.74 9.65
CA VAL A 147 -1.95 -6.28 9.22
C VAL A 147 -1.89 -4.78 9.38
N HIS A 148 -0.89 -4.29 10.09
CA HIS A 148 -0.57 -2.87 10.18
C HIS A 148 0.59 -2.57 9.21
N VAL A 149 0.40 -1.58 8.35
CA VAL A 149 1.38 -1.16 7.35
C VAL A 149 1.69 0.31 7.57
N HIS A 150 2.95 0.60 7.88
CA HIS A 150 3.48 1.94 8.03
C HIS A 150 4.42 2.23 6.87
N VAL A 151 4.17 3.34 6.18
CA VAL A 151 4.99 3.82 5.06
C VAL A 151 5.58 5.16 5.44
N ARG A 152 6.90 5.29 5.28
CA ARG A 152 7.65 6.54 5.42
C ARG A 152 8.76 6.61 4.39
N SER A 153 9.16 7.82 4.05
CA SER A 153 10.33 8.17 3.26
C SER A 153 11.48 8.53 4.19
N ALA A 154 12.64 8.86 3.61
CA ALA A 154 13.83 9.27 4.34
C ALA A 154 13.74 10.73 4.84
N ASP A 155 12.63 11.11 5.48
CA ASP A 155 12.37 12.46 6.00
C ASP A 155 12.65 13.56 4.96
N LEU A 156 12.18 13.34 3.72
CA LEU A 156 12.30 14.33 2.65
C LEU A 156 11.52 15.60 3.05
N PRO A 157 12.10 16.80 2.89
CA PRO A 157 11.35 18.03 3.09
C PRO A 157 10.18 18.06 2.08
N LEU A 158 8.95 18.13 2.61
CA LEU A 158 7.71 18.32 1.85
C LEU A 158 7.58 19.77 1.37
#